data_AF-A0A920G7T3-F1
#
_entry.id   AF-A0A920G7T3-F1
#
_cell.length_a   1.000
_cell.length_b   1.000
_cell.length_c   1.000
_cell.angle_alpha   90.00
_cell.angle_beta   90.00
_cell.angle_gamma   90.00
#
_symmetry.space_group_name_H-M   'P 1'
#
loop_
_entity.id
_entity.type
_entity.pdbx_description
1 polymer ?
#
loop_
_entity_poly.entity_id
_entity_poly.type
_entity_poly.pdbx_seq_one_letter_code
_entity_poly.pdbx_strand_id
1 'polypeptide(L)'
;MAIPDHASALEENWRALQSRHPEVLYGGDFLSHDWLADPFAKGSWLSCAPGQARGLHQLADTPPPCVFAGGDLSRGWYGWMEGAVTSGHDAAARALAYHHHGAVQPSGG
;
A
#
# COMPACT_ATOMS: atom_id res chain seq x y z
N MET A 1 16.73 6.06 -4.54
CA MET A 1 16.04 6.64 -5.70
C MET A 1 15.85 5.53 -6.73
N ALA A 2 14.75 5.52 -7.47
CA ALA A 2 14.52 4.52 -8.52
C ALA A 2 15.60 4.64 -9.62
N ILE A 3 15.92 3.52 -10.27
CA ILE A 3 16.84 3.49 -11.41
C ILE A 3 16.15 2.71 -12.53
N PRO A 4 15.87 3.34 -13.68
CA PRO A 4 16.03 4.77 -13.98
C PRO A 4 15.14 5.68 -13.11
N ASP A 5 15.41 6.99 -13.11
CA ASP A 5 14.52 7.97 -12.46
C ASP A 5 13.16 8.03 -13.18
N HIS A 6 12.16 8.61 -12.51
CA HIS A 6 10.77 8.61 -12.99
C HIS A 6 10.59 9.27 -14.38
N ALA A 7 11.30 10.37 -14.66
CA ALA A 7 11.17 11.05 -15.95
C ALA A 7 11.76 10.20 -17.08
N SER A 8 12.96 9.65 -16.86
CA SER A 8 13.62 8.75 -17.80
C SER A 8 12.79 7.48 -18.06
N ALA A 9 12.23 6.88 -17.01
CA ALA A 9 11.33 5.72 -17.12
C ALA A 9 10.07 6.04 -17.95
N LEU A 10 9.50 7.24 -17.76
CA LEU A 10 8.31 7.67 -18.49
C LEU A 10 8.59 7.90 -19.97
N GLU A 11 9.74 8.51 -20.32
CA GLU A 11 10.16 8.66 -21.72
C GLU A 11 10.33 7.30 -22.41
N GLU A 12 10.96 6.34 -21.73
CA GLU A 12 11.16 4.99 -22.27
C GLU A 12 9.83 4.26 -22.47
N ASN A 13 8.92 4.36 -21.51
CA ASN A 13 7.56 3.82 -21.63
C ASN A 13 6.85 4.39 -22.86
N TRP A 14 7.04 5.68 -23.16
CA TRP A 14 6.41 6.31 -24.30
C TRP A 14 6.97 5.82 -25.64
N ARG A 15 8.30 5.72 -25.74
CA ARG A 15 8.95 5.13 -26.92
C ARG A 15 8.47 3.69 -27.15
N ALA A 16 8.34 2.91 -26.07
CA ALA A 16 7.87 1.53 -26.16
C ALA A 16 6.40 1.45 -26.63
N LEU A 17 5.52 2.33 -26.14
CA LEU A 17 4.13 2.42 -26.55
C LEU A 17 4.01 2.77 -28.04
N GLN A 18 4.69 3.81 -28.50
CA GLN A 18 4.68 4.23 -29.91
C GLN A 18 5.21 3.16 -30.87
N SER A 19 6.25 2.43 -30.45
CA SER A 19 6.82 1.34 -31.24
C SER A 19 5.85 0.15 -31.39
N ARG A 20 5.10 -0.16 -30.32
CA ARG A 20 4.13 -1.27 -30.32
C ARG A 20 2.80 -0.92 -30.97
N HIS A 21 2.40 0.34 -30.90
CA HIS A 21 1.11 0.85 -31.35
C HIS A 21 1.27 2.09 -32.24
N PRO A 22 1.91 1.97 -33.42
CA PRO A 22 2.13 3.11 -34.32
C PRO A 22 0.83 3.70 -34.89
N GLU A 23 -0.27 2.96 -34.83
CA GLU A 23 -1.61 3.40 -35.21
C GLU A 23 -2.24 4.38 -34.22
N VAL A 24 -1.75 4.43 -32.98
CA VAL A 24 -2.33 5.27 -31.93
C VAL A 24 -1.71 6.66 -31.97
N LEU A 25 -2.57 7.65 -32.25
CA LEU A 25 -2.23 9.06 -32.08
C LEU A 25 -2.43 9.44 -30.61
N TYR A 26 -1.34 9.69 -29.93
CA TYR A 26 -1.39 10.08 -28.53
C TYR A 26 -1.49 11.60 -28.36
N GLY A 27 -2.45 12.05 -27.55
CA GLY A 27 -2.48 13.44 -27.07
C GLY A 27 -1.28 13.70 -26.16
N GLY A 28 -0.66 14.87 -26.29
CA GLY A 28 0.54 15.24 -25.50
C GLY A 28 0.28 15.48 -24.01
N ASP A 29 -0.97 15.38 -23.56
CA ASP A 29 -1.36 15.58 -22.17
C ASP A 29 -1.34 14.25 -21.42
N PHE A 30 -0.53 14.20 -20.35
CA PHE A 30 -0.45 13.04 -19.47
C PHE A 30 -0.16 13.44 -18.03
N LEU A 31 -0.54 12.59 -17.09
CA LEU A 31 -0.20 12.70 -15.68
C LEU A 31 0.49 11.41 -15.24
N SER A 32 1.53 11.58 -14.43
CA SER A 32 2.26 10.46 -13.84
C SER A 32 2.60 10.80 -12.39
N HIS A 33 2.71 9.78 -11.54
CA HIS A 33 3.03 9.93 -10.13
C HIS A 33 4.15 8.96 -9.76
N ASP A 34 5.21 9.49 -9.15
CA ASP A 34 6.31 8.69 -8.60
C ASP A 34 5.98 8.30 -7.15
N TRP A 35 5.36 7.14 -6.97
CA TRP A 35 5.04 6.60 -5.65
C TRP A 35 6.28 6.31 -4.80
N LEU A 36 7.45 6.06 -5.41
CA LEU A 36 8.69 5.79 -4.67
C LEU A 36 9.30 7.08 -4.10
N ALA A 37 9.17 8.19 -4.82
CA ALA A 37 9.64 9.51 -4.37
C ALA A 37 8.63 10.27 -3.50
N ASP A 38 7.36 9.85 -3.49
CA ASP A 38 6.33 10.43 -2.61
C ASP A 38 6.73 10.26 -1.13
N PRO A 39 6.91 11.35 -0.36
CA PRO A 39 7.40 11.28 1.02
C PRO A 39 6.40 10.63 1.99
N PHE A 40 5.13 10.53 1.62
CA PHE A 40 4.07 9.95 2.44
C PHE A 40 3.76 8.49 2.05
N ALA A 41 4.04 8.08 0.81
CA ALA A 41 3.87 6.69 0.36
C ALA A 41 5.16 5.86 0.42
N LYS A 42 6.29 6.40 -0.09
CA LYS A 42 7.61 5.74 -0.15
C LYS A 42 7.60 4.36 -0.85
N GLY A 43 6.64 4.13 -1.73
CA GLY A 43 6.35 2.85 -2.35
C GLY A 43 4.91 2.81 -2.87
N SER A 44 4.58 1.79 -3.68
CA SER A 44 3.28 1.67 -4.32
C SER A 44 2.31 0.76 -3.55
N TRP A 45 2.69 -0.50 -3.35
CA TRP A 45 1.95 -1.50 -2.58
C TRP A 45 2.94 -2.47 -1.92
N LEU A 46 2.50 -3.17 -0.88
CA LEU A 46 3.34 -4.22 -0.29
C LEU A 46 3.67 -5.31 -1.32
N SER A 47 4.96 -5.53 -1.50
CA SER A 47 5.51 -6.65 -2.25
C SER A 47 6.67 -7.22 -1.44
N CYS A 48 6.39 -8.24 -0.63
CA CYS A 48 7.42 -8.86 0.21
C CYS A 48 8.48 -9.58 -0.64
N ALA A 49 9.76 -9.27 -0.40
CA ALA A 49 10.84 -10.13 -0.88
C ALA A 49 10.83 -11.48 -0.12
N PRO A 50 11.47 -12.53 -0.67
CA PRO A 50 11.60 -13.81 0.02
C PRO A 50 12.10 -13.64 1.46
N GLY A 51 11.36 -14.21 2.42
CA GLY A 51 11.67 -14.12 3.85
C GLY A 51 11.09 -12.91 4.60
N GLN A 52 10.61 -11.86 3.90
CA GLN A 52 10.07 -10.65 4.56
C GLN A 52 8.61 -10.78 5.03
N ALA A 53 7.87 -11.78 4.55
CA ALA A 53 6.48 -12.00 5.00
C ALA A 53 6.41 -12.51 6.45
N ARG A 54 7.52 -13.00 7.01
CA ARG A 54 7.56 -13.48 8.40
C ARG A 54 7.31 -12.32 9.35
N GLY A 55 6.25 -12.44 10.15
CA GLY A 55 5.90 -11.45 11.16
C GLY A 55 5.16 -10.23 10.61
N LEU A 56 4.69 -10.27 9.37
CA LEU A 56 4.01 -9.14 8.72
C LEU A 56 2.83 -8.56 9.55
N HIS A 57 2.08 -9.42 10.26
CA HIS A 57 0.92 -8.99 11.06
C HIS A 57 1.27 -8.63 12.51
N GLN A 58 2.54 -8.72 12.92
CA GLN A 58 2.92 -8.38 14.30
C GLN A 58 2.58 -6.93 14.64
N LEU A 59 2.65 -6.03 13.65
CA LEU A 59 2.24 -4.64 13.86
C LEU A 59 0.73 -4.51 14.05
N ALA A 60 -0.09 -5.25 13.28
CA ALA A 60 -1.54 -5.31 13.47
C ALA A 60 -1.93 -5.84 14.86
N ASP A 61 -1.14 -6.75 15.42
CA ASP A 61 -1.33 -7.35 16.74
C ASP A 61 -0.97 -6.42 17.92
N THR A 62 -0.43 -5.22 17.65
CA THR A 62 -0.06 -4.27 18.71
C THR A 62 -1.29 -3.91 19.55
N PRO A 63 -1.28 -4.11 20.88
CA PRO A 63 -2.44 -3.83 21.72
C PRO A 63 -2.69 -2.33 21.91
N PRO A 64 -3.92 -1.92 22.28
CA PRO A 64 -4.25 -0.53 22.64
C PRO A 64 -3.34 0.03 23.75
N PRO A 65 -3.20 1.37 23.88
CA PRO A 65 -4.03 2.41 23.26
C PRO A 65 -3.66 2.75 21.81
N CYS A 66 -2.53 2.26 21.31
CA CYS A 66 -2.09 2.50 19.93
C CYS A 66 -2.49 1.31 19.05
N VAL A 67 -3.40 1.54 18.10
CA VAL A 67 -3.85 0.51 17.14
C VAL A 67 -3.34 0.85 15.75
N PHE A 68 -2.98 -0.18 14.98
CA PHE A 68 -2.45 -0.04 13.62
C PHE A 68 -3.43 -0.61 12.60
N ALA A 69 -3.60 0.09 11.48
CA ALA A 69 -4.41 -0.33 10.34
C ALA A 69 -3.70 0.05 9.03
N GLY A 70 -4.03 -0.64 7.95
CA GLY A 70 -3.46 -0.39 6.62
C GLY A 70 -3.61 -1.61 5.70
N GLY A 71 -3.64 -1.36 4.38
CA GLY A 71 -3.76 -2.42 3.36
C GLY A 71 -2.67 -3.49 3.45
N ASP A 72 -1.49 -3.09 3.89
CA ASP A 72 -0.33 -3.98 4.04
C ASP A 72 -0.36 -4.80 5.34
N LEU A 73 -1.27 -4.48 6.27
CA LEU A 73 -1.41 -5.12 7.58
C LEU A 73 -2.57 -6.12 7.65
N SER A 74 -3.50 -6.08 6.70
CA SER A 74 -4.64 -7.01 6.61
C SER A 74 -4.17 -8.45 6.47
N ARG A 75 -4.82 -9.42 7.13
CA ARG A 75 -4.46 -10.85 7.02
C ARG A 75 -4.97 -11.53 5.76
N GLY A 76 -5.95 -10.92 5.07
CA GLY A 76 -6.60 -11.51 3.90
C GLY A 76 -6.17 -10.91 2.56
N TRP A 77 -5.84 -9.62 2.54
CA TRP A 77 -5.76 -8.82 1.31
C TRP A 77 -4.59 -7.83 1.31
N TYR A 78 -3.36 -8.35 1.43
CA TYR A 78 -2.12 -7.56 1.46
C TYR A 78 -1.93 -6.68 0.23
N GLY A 79 -1.71 -5.39 0.42
CA GLY A 79 -1.47 -4.46 -0.69
C GLY A 79 -2.71 -4.12 -1.52
N TRP A 80 -3.90 -4.53 -1.07
CA TRP A 80 -5.18 -4.24 -1.72
C TRP A 80 -6.02 -3.26 -0.88
N MET A 81 -6.97 -2.59 -1.54
CA MET A 81 -7.89 -1.66 -0.90
C MET A 81 -8.78 -2.36 0.14
N GLU A 82 -9.21 -3.59 -0.16
CA GLU A 82 -9.98 -4.46 0.75
C GLU A 82 -9.23 -4.64 2.07
N GLY A 83 -7.91 -4.82 2.02
CA GLY A 83 -7.09 -4.93 3.22
C GLY A 83 -7.11 -3.64 4.06
N ALA A 84 -7.13 -2.48 3.42
CA ALA A 84 -7.21 -1.20 4.12
C ALA A 84 -8.57 -1.05 4.83
N VAL A 85 -9.65 -1.48 4.17
CA VAL A 85 -11.00 -1.43 4.75
C VAL A 85 -11.15 -2.43 5.90
N THR A 86 -10.74 -3.69 5.73
CA THR A 86 -10.92 -4.71 6.79
C THR A 86 -10.07 -4.40 8.02
N SER A 87 -8.81 -3.99 7.83
CA SER A 87 -7.94 -3.61 8.96
C SER A 87 -8.43 -2.32 9.66
N GLY A 88 -9.01 -1.37 8.92
CA GLY A 88 -9.62 -0.18 9.51
C GLY A 88 -10.82 -0.52 10.39
N HIS A 89 -11.67 -1.45 9.94
CA HIS A 89 -12.82 -1.92 10.71
C HIS A 89 -12.38 -2.66 11.99
N ASP A 90 -11.36 -3.52 11.91
CA ASP A 90 -10.76 -4.18 13.08
C ASP A 90 -10.19 -3.16 14.09
N ALA A 91 -9.38 -2.22 13.61
CA ALA A 91 -8.78 -1.20 14.47
C ALA A 91 -9.84 -0.33 15.17
N ALA A 92 -10.92 0.04 14.47
CA ALA A 92 -12.03 0.77 15.04
C ALA A 92 -12.74 -0.03 16.16
N ALA A 93 -13.05 -1.31 15.92
CA ALA A 93 -13.67 -2.17 16.92
C ALA A 93 -12.79 -2.31 18.18
N ARG A 94 -11.48 -2.44 18.01
CA ARG A 94 -10.51 -2.55 19.10
C ARG A 94 -10.35 -1.26 19.88
N ALA A 95 -10.33 -0.12 19.20
CA ALA A 95 -10.30 1.19 19.84
C ALA A 95 -11.56 1.44 20.68
N LEU A 96 -12.74 1.09 20.16
CA LEU A 96 -14.01 1.19 20.89
C LEU A 96 -14.03 0.27 22.12
N ALA A 97 -13.63 -0.99 21.98
CA ALA A 97 -13.58 -1.94 23.09
C ALA A 97 -12.63 -1.47 24.21
N TYR A 98 -11.47 -0.93 23.85
CA TYR A 98 -10.53 -0.36 24.80
C TYR A 98 -11.11 0.87 25.50
N HIS A 99 -11.74 1.79 24.74
CA HIS A 99 -12.36 2.99 25.31
C HIS A 99 -13.49 2.67 26.30
N HIS A 100 -14.34 1.68 25.99
CA HIS A 100 -15.50 1.35 26.82
C HIS A 100 -15.17 0.47 28.03
N HIS A 101 -14.20 -0.44 27.92
CA HIS A 101 -14.02 -1.51 28.90
C HIS A 101 -12.58 -1.67 29.39
N GLY A 102 -11.62 -0.89 28.87
CA GLY A 102 -10.19 -1.14 29.09
C GLY A 102 -9.72 -2.50 28.55
N ALA A 103 -10.55 -3.20 27.77
CA ALA A 103 -10.32 -4.56 27.33
C ALA A 103 -9.37 -4.58 26.12
N VAL A 104 -8.42 -5.53 26.13
CA VAL A 104 -7.52 -5.80 25.01
C VAL A 104 -8.15 -6.90 24.16
N GLN A 105 -8.58 -6.55 22.95
CA GLN A 105 -8.99 -7.52 21.95
C GLN A 105 -7.83 -7.72 20.94
N PRO A 106 -7.45 -8.98 20.62
CA PRO A 106 -6.48 -9.26 19.57
C PRO A 106 -7.04 -8.86 18.20
N SER A 107 -6.17 -8.65 17.21
CA SER A 107 -6.62 -8.32 15.84
C SER A 107 -7.36 -9.51 15.22
N GLY A 108 -8.54 -9.25 14.65
CA GLY A 108 -9.33 -10.25 13.92
C GLY A 108 -8.80 -10.55 12.52
N GLY A 109 -8.02 -9.62 11.95
CA GLY A 109 -7.48 -9.71 10.59
C GLY A 109 -8.40 -9.12 9.52
#